data_AF-A0A969MPJ1-F1
#
_entry.id   AF-A0A969MPJ1-F1
#
_cell.length_a   1.000
_cell.length_b   1.000
_cell.length_c   1.000
_cell.angle_alpha   90.00
_cell.angle_beta   90.00
_cell.angle_gamma   90.00
#
_symmetry.space_group_name_H-M   'P 1'
#
loop_
_entity.id
_entity.type
_entity.pdbx_description
1 polymer ?
#
loop_
_entity_poly.entity_id
_entity_poly.type
_entity_poly.pdbx_seq_one_letter_code
_entity_poly.pdbx_strand_id
1 'polypeptide(L)'
;MVGHGCKILGEIKYEIRYGVFPSRDIFNILGPGIKSDSPPHGSSEKEVAIKTKRAEQYINKRNKQDGFYEKLEASILREGVRNPISITAGQVRLDKYHCRLPLEMQIDPKKILVCDFQGGSRLFIAQKHNLNIPCFVADFVGKFKDLELANTKDSILTKFLDKPTEIRLYAWGLYFHNLPQIQMKNI
;
A
#
# COMPACT_ATOMS: atom_id res chain seq x y z
N MET A 1 -26.79 12.00 14.96
CA MET A 1 -25.68 11.55 14.08
C MET A 1 -25.57 10.05 14.19
N VAL A 2 -25.97 9.31 13.15
CA VAL A 2 -25.99 7.84 13.18
C VAL A 2 -24.60 7.33 12.78
N GLY A 3 -23.85 6.84 13.77
CA GLY A 3 -22.55 6.22 13.56
C GLY A 3 -22.68 5.07 12.57
N HIS A 4 -22.08 5.22 11.39
CA HIS A 4 -21.99 4.13 10.42
C HIS A 4 -21.05 3.07 11.01
N GLY A 5 -21.65 2.03 11.59
CA GLY A 5 -20.96 0.91 12.18
C GLY A 5 -20.03 0.24 11.18
N CYS A 6 -18.81 -0.03 11.62
CA CYS A 6 -17.87 -0.86 10.89
C CYS A 6 -18.52 -2.25 10.75
N LYS A 7 -18.98 -2.60 9.54
CA LYS A 7 -19.47 -3.96 9.25
C LYS A 7 -18.26 -4.88 9.20
N ILE A 8 -17.97 -5.54 10.32
CA ILE A 8 -17.00 -6.63 10.39
C ILE A 8 -17.66 -7.85 9.73
N LEU A 9 -17.18 -8.22 8.54
CA LEU A 9 -17.62 -9.42 7.83
C LEU A 9 -16.80 -10.63 8.33
N GLY A 10 -17.26 -11.30 9.39
CA GLY A 10 -16.67 -12.53 9.93
C GLY A 10 -15.54 -12.33 10.96
N GLU A 11 -15.10 -13.43 11.59
CA GLU A 11 -13.94 -13.41 12.50
C GLU A 11 -12.68 -12.94 11.77
N ILE A 12 -12.12 -11.82 12.22
CA ILE A 12 -10.88 -11.26 11.68
C ILE A 12 -9.72 -12.14 12.16
N LYS A 13 -9.02 -12.79 11.22
CA LYS A 13 -7.90 -13.71 11.51
C LYS A 13 -6.53 -13.02 11.55
N TYR A 14 -6.48 -11.71 11.76
CA TYR A 14 -5.25 -10.92 11.77
C TYR A 14 -5.34 -9.75 12.74
N GLU A 15 -4.18 -9.29 13.17
CA GLU A 15 -4.07 -8.04 13.92
C GLU A 15 -3.65 -6.91 12.99
N ILE A 16 -4.10 -5.69 13.29
CA ILE A 16 -3.64 -4.49 12.59
C ILE A 16 -2.53 -3.89 13.43
N ARG A 17 -1.34 -3.81 12.84
CA ARG A 17 -0.15 -3.23 13.46
C ARG A 17 0.25 -1.96 12.72
N TYR A 18 0.74 -0.96 13.44
CA TYR A 18 1.27 0.26 12.86
C TYR A 18 2.80 0.32 13.02
N GLY A 19 3.49 0.66 11.93
CA GLY A 19 4.94 0.81 11.95
C GLY A 19 5.46 1.60 10.75
N VAL A 20 6.75 1.92 10.80
CA VAL A 20 7.47 2.60 9.73
C VAL A 20 8.50 1.62 9.16
N PHE A 21 8.44 1.39 7.85
CA PHE A 21 9.23 0.36 7.18
C PHE A 21 10.12 0.96 6.09
N PRO A 22 11.31 0.40 5.84
CA PRO A 22 12.03 0.66 4.60
C PRO A 22 11.14 0.29 3.40
N SER A 23 10.87 1.24 2.51
CA SER A 23 9.96 1.01 1.37
C SER A 23 10.42 -0.10 0.42
N ARG A 24 11.74 -0.36 0.38
CA ARG A 24 12.34 -1.45 -0.39
C ARG A 24 11.98 -2.86 0.11
N ASP A 25 11.57 -2.98 1.38
CA ASP A 25 11.21 -4.27 1.98
C ASP A 25 9.75 -4.67 1.66
N ILE A 26 8.97 -3.75 1.09
CA ILE A 26 7.55 -3.95 0.77
C ILE A 26 7.40 -4.20 -0.73
N PHE A 27 6.83 -5.34 -1.09
CA PHE A 27 6.55 -5.64 -2.49
C PHE A 27 5.30 -4.89 -2.97
N ASN A 28 5.48 -3.97 -3.91
CA ASN A 28 4.40 -3.18 -4.50
C ASN A 28 3.74 -3.95 -5.65
N ILE A 29 2.72 -4.76 -5.37
CA ILE A 29 2.08 -5.60 -6.40
C ILE A 29 1.18 -4.80 -7.36
N LEU A 30 0.75 -3.62 -6.90
CA LEU A 30 -0.09 -2.68 -7.64
C LEU A 30 0.71 -1.96 -8.71
N GLY A 31 1.95 -1.58 -8.39
CA GLY A 31 2.75 -0.68 -9.21
C GLY A 31 2.23 0.77 -9.14
N PRO A 32 2.78 1.68 -9.96
CA PRO A 32 2.32 3.06 -10.06
C PRO A 32 1.04 3.22 -10.91
N GLY A 33 0.46 2.17 -11.46
CA GLY A 33 -0.70 2.31 -12.33
C GLY A 33 -1.77 1.28 -12.06
N ILE A 34 -1.97 0.40 -13.02
CA ILE A 34 -3.00 -0.64 -12.96
C ILE A 34 -2.36 -1.89 -12.34
N LYS A 35 -3.19 -2.67 -11.63
CA LYS A 35 -2.86 -4.02 -11.14
C LYS A 35 -2.27 -4.86 -12.28
N SER A 36 -0.94 -4.89 -12.41
CA SER A 36 -0.11 -5.70 -13.31
C SER A 36 1.16 -4.98 -13.77
N ASP A 37 1.35 -3.70 -13.43
CA ASP A 37 2.55 -2.96 -13.86
C ASP A 37 3.84 -3.45 -13.17
N SER A 38 3.74 -4.12 -12.01
CA SER A 38 4.90 -4.79 -11.42
C SER A 38 5.19 -6.12 -12.16
N PRO A 39 6.43 -6.37 -12.62
CA PRO A 39 6.79 -7.66 -13.21
C PRO A 39 6.60 -8.78 -12.18
N PRO A 40 6.00 -9.91 -12.57
CA PRO A 40 6.12 -11.13 -11.79
C PRO A 40 7.57 -11.46 -11.48
N HIS A 41 7.82 -12.12 -10.35
CA HIS A 41 9.12 -12.73 -10.13
C HIS A 41 9.41 -13.78 -11.20
N GLY A 42 10.67 -13.85 -11.64
CA GLY A 42 11.08 -14.71 -12.75
C GLY A 42 10.68 -14.19 -14.14
N SER A 43 10.11 -12.99 -14.24
CA SER A 43 9.91 -12.35 -15.55
C SER A 43 11.23 -12.17 -16.29
N SER A 44 11.19 -12.41 -17.59
CA SER A 44 12.30 -12.13 -18.50
C SER A 44 12.62 -10.63 -18.53
N GLU A 45 13.86 -10.26 -18.86
CA GLU A 45 14.28 -8.86 -19.03
C GLU A 45 13.36 -8.10 -20.00
N LYS A 46 12.90 -8.78 -21.06
CA LYS A 46 11.95 -8.23 -22.02
C LYS A 46 10.59 -7.89 -21.39
N GLU A 47 10.06 -8.76 -20.54
CA GLU A 47 8.80 -8.51 -19.83
C GLU A 47 8.93 -7.39 -18.80
N VAL A 48 10.06 -7.35 -18.07
CA VAL A 48 10.40 -6.26 -17.15
C VAL A 48 10.42 -4.95 -17.92
N ALA A 49 11.14 -4.86 -19.04
CA ALA A 49 11.24 -3.66 -19.86
C ALA A 49 9.87 -3.20 -20.40
N ILE A 50 9.03 -4.12 -20.88
CA ILE A 50 7.68 -3.81 -21.35
C ILE A 50 6.83 -3.19 -20.23
N LYS A 51 6.88 -3.76 -19.03
CA LYS A 51 6.10 -3.29 -17.88
C LYS A 51 6.62 -1.97 -17.34
N THR A 52 7.93 -1.78 -17.27
CA THR A 52 8.55 -0.49 -16.93
C THR A 52 8.07 0.59 -17.89
N LYS A 53 8.11 0.35 -19.21
CA LYS A 53 7.62 1.29 -20.20
C LYS A 53 6.13 1.61 -20.06
N ARG A 54 5.30 0.62 -19.71
CA ARG A 54 3.86 0.84 -19.45
C ARG A 54 3.63 1.69 -18.22
N ALA A 55 4.37 1.44 -17.14
CA ALA A 55 4.33 2.24 -15.93
C ALA A 55 4.71 3.70 -16.21
N GLU A 56 5.79 3.93 -16.97
CA GLU A 56 6.21 5.28 -17.40
C GLU A 56 5.13 5.97 -18.24
N GLN A 57 4.54 5.28 -19.22
CA GLN A 57 3.46 5.81 -20.04
C GLN A 57 2.24 6.20 -19.20
N TYR A 58 1.89 5.38 -18.19
CA TYR A 58 0.82 5.69 -17.26
C TYR A 58 1.11 6.95 -16.44
N ILE A 59 2.31 7.02 -15.84
CA ILE A 59 2.76 8.17 -15.04
C ILE A 59 2.71 9.44 -15.89
N ASN A 60 3.29 9.42 -17.09
CA ASN A 60 3.33 10.56 -18.00
C ASN A 60 1.92 11.01 -18.40
N LYS A 61 1.02 10.06 -18.72
CA LYS A 61 -0.37 10.36 -19.04
C LYS A 61 -1.07 11.02 -17.85
N ARG A 62 -0.88 10.50 -16.63
CA ARG A 62 -1.50 11.04 -15.42
C ARG A 62 -0.96 12.44 -15.09
N ASN A 63 0.35 12.65 -15.16
CA ASN A 63 0.94 13.98 -14.96
C ASN A 63 0.45 15.01 -15.98
N LYS A 64 0.32 14.62 -17.26
CA LYS A 64 -0.26 15.50 -18.27
C LYS A 64 -1.70 15.90 -17.96
N GLN A 65 -2.48 15.02 -17.32
CA GLN A 65 -3.87 15.29 -16.98
C GLN A 65 -4.01 16.25 -15.80
N ASP A 66 -3.26 16.02 -14.71
CA ASP A 66 -3.46 16.77 -13.47
C ASP A 66 -2.20 16.93 -12.60
N GLY A 67 -1.04 16.51 -13.09
CA GLY A 67 0.24 16.58 -12.38
C GLY A 67 0.36 15.61 -11.20
N PHE A 68 -0.47 14.56 -11.13
CA PHE A 68 -0.61 13.73 -9.93
C PHE A 68 0.70 13.22 -9.32
N TYR A 69 1.56 12.56 -10.11
CA TYR A 69 2.81 11.99 -9.60
C TYR A 69 3.84 13.07 -9.26
N GLU A 70 3.94 14.13 -10.06
CA GLU A 70 4.83 15.27 -9.76
C GLU A 70 4.44 15.95 -8.44
N LYS A 71 3.14 16.24 -8.26
CA LYS A 71 2.63 16.84 -7.02
C LYS A 71 2.78 15.91 -5.82
N LEU A 72 2.51 14.61 -6.01
CA LEU A 72 2.68 13.60 -4.97
C LEU A 72 4.14 13.47 -4.55
N GLU A 73 5.06 13.40 -5.52
CA GLU A 73 6.49 13.31 -5.30
C GLU A 73 7.03 14.56 -4.58
N ALA A 74 6.69 15.75 -5.06
CA ALA A 74 7.07 17.00 -4.41
C ALA A 74 6.53 17.10 -2.97
N SER A 75 5.28 16.68 -2.73
CA SER A 75 4.71 16.66 -1.38
C SER A 75 5.43 15.68 -0.45
N ILE A 76 5.74 14.46 -0.91
CA ILE A 76 6.44 13.45 -0.11
C ILE A 76 7.87 13.91 0.22
N LEU A 77 8.58 14.52 -0.73
CA LEU A 77 9.95 15.00 -0.50
C LEU A 77 9.98 16.20 0.44
N ARG A 78 8.96 17.06 0.41
CA ARG A 78 8.88 18.26 1.26
C ARG A 78 8.37 17.96 2.68
N GLU A 79 7.34 17.15 2.79
CA GLU A 79 6.56 16.98 4.03
C GLU A 79 6.62 15.56 4.60
N GLY A 80 7.24 14.62 3.89
CA GLY A 80 7.14 13.20 4.18
C GLY A 80 5.82 12.59 3.75
N VAL A 81 5.66 11.29 4.03
CA VAL A 81 4.41 10.57 3.74
C VAL A 81 3.37 10.90 4.80
N ARG A 82 2.45 11.81 4.47
CA ARG A 82 1.39 12.32 5.37
C ARG A 82 0.42 11.25 5.88
N ASN A 83 0.16 10.23 5.07
CA ASN A 83 -0.83 9.21 5.37
C ASN A 83 -0.24 7.81 5.16
N PRO A 84 -0.43 6.88 6.10
CA PRO A 84 0.06 5.52 5.98
C PRO A 84 -0.56 4.76 4.80
N ILE A 85 0.17 3.77 4.31
CA ILE A 85 -0.32 2.80 3.33
C ILE A 85 -0.86 1.55 4.03
N SER A 86 -1.65 0.75 3.31
CA SER A 86 -2.10 -0.56 3.81
C SER A 86 -1.24 -1.64 3.18
N ILE A 87 -0.67 -2.49 4.02
CA ILE A 87 0.11 -3.66 3.60
C ILE A 87 -0.37 -4.92 4.33
N THR A 88 -0.07 -6.07 3.73
CA THR A 88 -0.43 -7.38 4.27
C THR A 88 0.82 -8.20 4.53
N ALA A 89 0.85 -8.91 5.65
CA ALA A 89 1.89 -9.85 6.00
C ALA A 89 1.32 -11.25 6.21
N GLY A 90 1.97 -12.27 5.65
CA GLY A 90 1.55 -13.66 5.82
C GLY A 90 0.50 -14.17 4.83
N GLN A 91 -0.21 -13.28 4.13
CA GLN A 91 -1.27 -13.65 3.19
C GLN A 91 -1.30 -12.68 2.00
N VAL A 92 -1.66 -13.17 0.82
CA VAL A 92 -2.01 -12.33 -0.34
C VAL A 92 -3.45 -12.61 -0.72
N ARG A 93 -4.23 -11.56 -0.98
CA ARG A 93 -5.68 -11.66 -1.26
C ARG A 93 -6.01 -12.53 -2.49
N LEU A 94 -5.07 -12.72 -3.39
CA LEU A 94 -5.32 -13.25 -4.72
C LEU A 94 -4.25 -14.27 -5.09
N ASP A 95 -4.63 -15.55 -5.13
CA ASP A 95 -3.77 -16.67 -5.54
C ASP A 95 -3.09 -16.40 -6.89
N LYS A 96 -3.81 -15.75 -7.81
CA LYS A 96 -3.27 -15.33 -9.12
C LYS A 96 -2.12 -14.33 -9.06
N TYR A 97 -1.86 -13.72 -7.90
CA TYR A 97 -0.74 -12.82 -7.70
C TYR A 97 0.37 -13.43 -6.84
N HIS A 98 0.16 -14.64 -6.29
CA HIS A 98 1.21 -15.36 -5.60
C HIS A 98 2.43 -15.57 -6.50
N CYS A 99 2.21 -15.94 -7.77
CA CYS A 99 3.28 -16.08 -8.76
C CYS A 99 4.03 -14.77 -9.08
N ARG A 100 3.51 -13.62 -8.63
CA ARG A 100 4.16 -12.32 -8.84
C ARG A 100 5.10 -11.94 -7.70
N LEU A 101 4.97 -12.56 -6.53
CA LEU A 101 5.82 -12.28 -5.39
C LEU A 101 7.25 -12.75 -5.66
N PRO A 102 8.27 -12.14 -5.03
CA PRO A 102 9.61 -12.72 -4.99
C PRO A 102 9.58 -14.20 -4.56
N LEU A 103 10.45 -15.04 -5.13
CA LEU A 103 10.43 -16.50 -4.90
C LEU A 103 10.48 -16.84 -3.40
N GLU A 104 11.27 -16.12 -2.62
CA GLU A 104 11.36 -16.29 -1.18
C GLU A 104 10.04 -16.04 -0.45
N MET A 105 9.20 -15.12 -0.95
CA MET A 105 7.86 -14.85 -0.42
C MET A 105 6.82 -15.86 -0.92
N GLN A 106 7.07 -16.49 -2.08
CA GLN A 106 6.23 -17.60 -2.58
C GLN A 106 6.45 -18.87 -1.77
N ILE A 107 7.69 -19.12 -1.33
CA ILE A 107 8.06 -20.32 -0.57
C ILE A 107 7.69 -20.17 0.90
N ASP A 108 7.93 -19.00 1.49
CA ASP A 108 7.70 -18.74 2.91
C ASP A 108 6.68 -17.61 3.11
N PRO A 109 5.42 -17.94 3.45
CA PRO A 109 4.40 -16.94 3.74
C PRO A 109 4.81 -15.92 4.81
N LYS A 110 5.70 -16.26 5.75
CA LYS A 110 6.18 -15.31 6.78
C LYS A 110 7.08 -14.21 6.22
N LYS A 111 7.58 -14.38 4.99
CA LYS A 111 8.35 -13.35 4.27
C LYS A 111 7.46 -12.39 3.49
N ILE A 112 6.19 -12.73 3.26
CA ILE A 112 5.24 -11.87 2.55
C ILE A 112 5.11 -10.54 3.30
N LEU A 113 5.40 -9.46 2.59
CA LEU A 113 5.10 -8.08 3.00
C LEU A 113 4.73 -7.28 1.75
N VAL A 114 3.43 -7.09 1.52
CA VAL A 114 2.93 -6.63 0.21
C VAL A 114 1.99 -5.44 0.35
N CYS A 115 2.10 -4.48 -0.56
CA CYS A 115 1.06 -3.47 -0.78
C CYS A 115 0.18 -3.94 -1.94
N ASP A 116 -1.00 -4.50 -1.63
CA ASP A 116 -1.89 -5.12 -2.61
C ASP A 116 -3.22 -4.41 -2.82
N PHE A 117 -3.44 -3.30 -2.11
CA PHE A 117 -4.71 -2.60 -2.18
C PHE A 117 -4.63 -1.08 -2.20
N GLN A 118 -3.99 -0.44 -1.21
CA GLN A 118 -3.94 1.03 -1.14
C GLN A 118 -2.57 1.57 -0.79
N GLY A 119 -2.22 2.64 -1.50
CA GLY A 119 -0.95 3.32 -1.30
C GLY A 119 0.13 2.97 -2.30
N GLY A 120 -0.17 2.17 -3.34
CA GLY A 120 0.79 1.79 -4.39
C GLY A 120 1.55 2.97 -4.99
N SER A 121 0.89 4.09 -5.27
CA SER A 121 1.54 5.33 -5.76
C SER A 121 2.49 5.97 -4.74
N ARG A 122 2.10 5.99 -3.45
CA ARG A 122 2.94 6.52 -2.37
C ARG A 122 4.15 5.61 -2.14
N LEU A 123 3.93 4.30 -2.15
CA LEU A 123 4.99 3.31 -2.04
C LEU A 123 5.96 3.39 -3.21
N PHE A 124 5.46 3.57 -4.44
CA PHE A 124 6.29 3.74 -5.63
C PHE A 124 7.24 4.94 -5.49
N ILE A 125 6.72 6.11 -5.07
CA ILE A 125 7.57 7.28 -4.83
C ILE A 125 8.56 7.03 -3.68
N ALA A 126 8.12 6.43 -2.58
CA ALA A 126 9.01 6.10 -1.47
C ALA A 126 10.15 5.16 -1.91
N GLN A 127 9.85 4.16 -2.74
CA GLN A 127 10.84 3.23 -3.31
C GLN A 127 11.83 3.93 -4.24
N LYS A 128 11.34 4.83 -5.11
CA LYS A 128 12.18 5.65 -6.02
C LYS A 128 13.25 6.43 -5.24
N HIS A 129 12.93 6.87 -4.03
CA HIS A 129 13.80 7.68 -3.17
C HIS A 129 14.39 6.92 -1.98
N ASN A 130 14.23 5.60 -1.91
CA ASN A 130 14.70 4.76 -0.79
C ASN A 130 14.26 5.29 0.60
N LEU A 131 13.03 5.78 0.70
CA LEU A 131 12.47 6.34 1.93
C LEU A 131 11.86 5.26 2.82
N ASN A 132 11.76 5.56 4.11
CA ASN A 132 10.89 4.83 5.01
C ASN A 132 9.44 5.31 4.84
N ILE A 133 8.46 4.41 5.03
CA ILE A 133 7.04 4.70 4.81
C ILE A 133 6.18 4.19 5.97
N PRO A 134 5.29 5.03 6.54
CA PRO A 134 4.34 4.59 7.56
C PRO A 134 3.32 3.63 6.95
N CYS A 135 3.05 2.55 7.66
CA CYS A 135 2.21 1.45 7.19
C CYS A 135 1.28 0.98 8.30
N PHE A 136 0.07 0.61 7.89
CA PHE A 136 -0.73 -0.35 8.63
C PHE A 136 -0.51 -1.73 8.03
N VAL A 137 -0.17 -2.69 8.88
CA VAL A 137 0.06 -4.08 8.53
C VAL A 137 -1.13 -4.90 9.00
N ALA A 138 -1.82 -5.55 8.07
CA ALA A 138 -2.68 -6.68 8.39
C ALA A 138 -1.77 -7.92 8.59
N ASP A 139 -1.48 -8.26 9.85
CA ASP A 139 -0.52 -9.30 10.23
C ASP A 139 -1.23 -10.64 10.49
N PHE A 140 -1.23 -11.51 9.48
CA PHE A 140 -1.86 -12.84 9.55
C PHE A 140 -0.97 -13.91 10.20
N VAL A 141 0.31 -13.61 10.40
CA VAL A 141 1.31 -14.58 10.88
C VAL A 141 1.92 -14.20 12.23
N GLY A 142 1.49 -13.08 12.83
CA GLY A 142 2.01 -12.59 14.10
C GLY A 142 3.50 -12.27 14.04
N LYS A 143 3.99 -11.77 12.90
CA LYS A 143 5.40 -11.40 12.68
C LYS A 143 5.77 -10.09 13.38
N PHE A 144 4.80 -9.21 13.60
CA PHE A 144 5.01 -7.82 14.03
C PHE A 144 4.41 -7.54 15.41
N LYS A 145 4.57 -8.47 16.35
CA LYS A 145 4.01 -8.36 17.71
C LYS A 145 4.54 -7.17 18.49
N ASP A 146 5.76 -6.73 18.19
CA ASP A 146 6.42 -5.60 18.85
C ASP A 146 6.00 -4.23 18.27
N LEU A 147 5.24 -4.22 17.18
CA LEU A 147 4.68 -2.98 16.62
C LEU A 147 3.41 -2.57 17.36
N GLU A 148 3.10 -1.28 17.27
CA GLU A 148 1.92 -0.70 17.90
C GLU A 148 0.64 -1.40 17.40
N LEU A 149 -0.21 -1.86 18.32
CA LEU A 149 -1.50 -2.44 18.00
C LEU A 149 -2.49 -1.32 17.64
N ALA A 150 -3.06 -1.39 16.43
CA ALA A 150 -4.03 -0.43 15.91
C ALA A 150 -5.31 -1.14 15.46
N ASN A 151 -5.93 -1.91 16.36
CA ASN A 151 -7.08 -2.78 16.07
C ASN A 151 -8.45 -2.09 16.19
N THR A 152 -8.50 -0.82 16.57
CA THR A 152 -9.74 -0.03 16.62
C THR A 152 -9.73 1.07 15.58
N LYS A 153 -10.91 1.48 15.10
CA LYS A 153 -11.05 2.61 14.18
C LYS A 153 -10.37 3.87 14.71
N ASP A 154 -10.51 4.15 16.01
CA ASP A 154 -9.93 5.35 16.61
C ASP A 154 -8.40 5.27 16.66
N SER A 155 -7.83 4.13 17.05
CA SER A 155 -6.37 3.92 17.01
C SER A 155 -5.79 4.04 15.61
N ILE A 156 -6.54 3.66 14.57
CA ILE A 156 -6.15 3.82 13.17
C ILE A 156 -6.20 5.31 12.78
N LEU A 157 -7.28 6.02 13.13
CA LEU A 157 -7.48 7.42 12.74
C LEU A 157 -6.45 8.38 13.34
N THR A 158 -5.85 8.07 14.50
CA THR A 158 -4.79 8.90 15.10
C THR A 158 -3.50 8.91 14.29
N LYS A 159 -3.31 7.96 13.36
CA LYS A 159 -2.10 7.87 12.52
C LYS A 159 -2.23 8.57 11.16
N PHE A 160 -3.39 9.13 10.86
CA PHE A 160 -3.60 9.90 9.64
C PHE A 160 -3.44 11.39 9.91
N LEU A 161 -2.61 12.06 9.11
CA LEU A 161 -2.62 13.52 9.06
C LEU A 161 -3.87 14.02 8.34
N ASP A 162 -4.23 13.36 7.23
CA ASP A 162 -5.42 13.65 6.45
C ASP A 162 -6.39 12.47 6.55
N LYS A 163 -7.40 12.62 7.42
CA LYS A 163 -8.27 11.50 7.82
C LYS A 163 -9.11 10.98 6.63
N PRO A 164 -9.16 9.65 6.41
CA PRO A 164 -10.09 9.07 5.46
C PRO A 164 -11.54 9.23 5.96
N THR A 165 -12.51 9.25 5.05
CA THR A 165 -13.92 9.33 5.43
C THR A 165 -14.44 8.00 6.00
N GLU A 166 -13.85 6.89 5.56
CA GLU A 166 -14.28 5.55 5.97
C GLU A 166 -13.07 4.63 6.15
N ILE A 167 -13.15 3.78 7.17
CA ILE A 167 -12.23 2.68 7.41
C ILE A 167 -13.03 1.38 7.39
N ARG A 168 -12.59 0.42 6.56
CA ARG A 168 -13.19 -0.90 6.46
C ARG A 168 -12.17 -1.98 6.78
N LEU A 169 -12.58 -2.91 7.63
CA LEU A 169 -11.85 -4.14 7.91
C LEU A 169 -12.48 -5.26 7.09
N TYR A 170 -11.68 -5.85 6.21
CA TYR A 170 -12.07 -7.00 5.41
C TYR A 170 -11.36 -8.25 5.91
N ALA A 171 -11.84 -9.43 5.52
CA ALA A 171 -11.16 -10.70 5.83
C ALA A 171 -9.71 -10.78 5.31
N TRP A 172 -9.36 -9.92 4.34
CA TRP A 172 -8.04 -9.87 3.69
C TRP A 172 -7.25 -8.58 4.00
N GLY A 173 -7.67 -7.79 4.99
CA GLY A 173 -6.91 -6.61 5.43
C GLY A 173 -7.71 -5.32 5.55
N LEU A 174 -6.97 -4.22 5.70
CA LEU A 174 -7.48 -2.89 6.04
C LEU A 174 -7.62 -1.99 4.80
N TYR A 175 -8.70 -1.20 4.76
CA TYR A 175 -8.98 -0.28 3.66
C TYR A 175 -9.47 1.09 4.12
N PHE A 176 -9.04 2.14 3.40
CA PHE A 176 -9.38 3.54 3.68
C PHE A 176 -10.12 4.17 2.49
N HIS A 177 -11.40 4.52 2.62
CA HIS A 177 -12.08 5.21 1.52
C HIS A 177 -11.87 6.73 1.58
N ASN A 178 -11.85 7.34 0.40
CA ASN A 178 -11.79 8.79 0.18
C ASN A 178 -10.69 9.47 0.99
N LEU A 179 -9.49 8.88 1.00
CA LEU A 179 -8.33 9.53 1.58
C LEU A 179 -8.10 10.86 0.84
N PRO A 180 -8.05 12.01 1.55
CA PRO A 180 -7.89 13.31 0.91
C PRO A 180 -6.61 13.35 0.08
N GLN A 181 -6.73 13.72 -1.19
CA GLN A 181 -5.58 13.97 -2.06
C GLN A 181 -5.20 15.44 -1.95
N ILE A 182 -4.68 15.87 -0.79
CA ILE A 182 -4.37 17.28 -0.54
C ILE A 182 -3.38 17.83 -1.57
N GLN A 183 -2.44 17.00 -2.03
CA GLN A 183 -1.50 17.35 -3.10
C GLN A 183 -2.18 17.69 -4.44
N MET A 184 -3.46 17.35 -4.61
CA MET A 184 -4.25 17.65 -5.82
C MET A 184 -5.14 18.89 -5.68
N LYS A 185 -5.24 19.49 -4.48
CA LYS A 185 -5.94 20.76 -4.32
C LYS A 185 -5.12 21.84 -5.04
N ASN A 186 -5.78 22.67 -5.84
CA ASN A 186 -5.13 23.82 -6.48
C ASN A 186 -4.52 24.69 -5.37
N ILE A 187 -3.18 24.72 -5.30
CA ILE A 187 -2.40 25.71 -4.55
C ILE A 187 -2.22 26.90 -5.48
#